data_AF-A0A7C9N7F6-F1
#
_entry.id   AF-A0A7C9N7F6-F1
#
_cell.length_a   1.000
_cell.length_b   1.000
_cell.length_c   1.000
_cell.angle_alpha   90.00
_cell.angle_beta   90.00
_cell.angle_gamma   90.00
#
_symmetry.space_group_name_H-M   'P 1'
#
loop_
_entity.id
_entity.type
_entity.pdbx_description
1 polymer ?
#
loop_
_entity_poly.entity_id
_entity_poly.type
_entity_poly.pdbx_seq_one_letter_code
_entity_poly.pdbx_strand_id
1 'polypeptide(L)'
;MILFGIILGVIGLFASFVYGRKNSWRAVGTIVFGLLLIGSVTAIVGNDTHHWAMHRSTTRQQTVIKASKQTRHGPLLLAVKLDHAGHDKAYVYKTSGNQTKHTNPETTRVRVCQNGKANSAAIMTTKRHEWQYSRLGKIMFAGLRNNHELIYNNVGYSVPSTWHVLTIQHR
;
A
#
# COMPACT_ATOMS: atom_id res chain seq x y z
N MET A 1 -15.19 15.20 3.39
CA MET A 1 -15.51 16.64 3.31
C MET A 1 -15.49 17.15 1.87
N ILE A 2 -14.52 16.74 1.05
CA ILE A 2 -14.40 17.24 -0.33
C ILE A 2 -15.55 16.80 -1.24
N LEU A 3 -16.07 15.58 -1.05
CA LEU A 3 -17.29 15.11 -1.71
C LEU A 3 -18.50 15.99 -1.39
N PHE A 4 -18.61 16.45 -0.14
CA PHE A 4 -19.64 17.39 0.28
C PHE A 4 -19.42 18.77 -0.34
N GLY A 5 -18.17 19.23 -0.45
CA GLY A 5 -17.80 20.45 -1.19
C GLY A 5 -18.22 20.40 -2.66
N ILE A 6 -18.11 19.24 -3.32
CA ILE A 6 -18.61 19.05 -4.68
C ILE A 6 -20.13 19.16 -4.73
N ILE A 7 -20.84 18.44 -3.86
CA ILE A 7 -22.30 18.48 -3.81
C ILE A 7 -22.80 19.91 -3.54
N LEU A 8 -22.22 20.60 -2.55
CA LEU A 8 -22.53 22.00 -2.25
C LEU A 8 -22.19 22.93 -3.41
N GLY A 9 -21.07 22.72 -4.10
CA GLY A 9 -20.68 23.50 -5.27
C GLY A 9 -21.71 23.37 -6.40
N VAL A 10 -22.17 22.15 -6.69
CA VAL A 10 -23.20 21.89 -7.71
C VAL A 10 -24.53 22.54 -7.31
N ILE A 11 -25.01 22.32 -6.09
CA ILE A 11 -26.28 22.89 -5.61
C ILE A 11 -26.19 24.42 -5.56
N GLY A 12 -25.08 24.97 -5.10
CA GLY A 12 -24.85 26.41 -5.00
C GLY A 12 -24.77 27.08 -6.37
N LEU A 13 -24.14 26.44 -7.36
CA LEU A 13 -24.16 26.92 -8.75
C LEU A 13 -25.58 26.92 -9.31
N PHE A 14 -26.31 25.81 -9.15
CA PHE A 14 -27.70 25.73 -9.59
C PHE A 14 -28.55 26.83 -8.96
N ALA A 15 -28.46 27.02 -7.64
CA ALA A 15 -29.21 28.05 -6.94
C ALA A 15 -28.81 29.47 -7.39
N SER A 16 -27.52 29.70 -7.65
CA SER A 16 -27.03 30.99 -8.16
C SER A 16 -27.60 31.32 -9.53
N PHE A 17 -27.68 30.34 -10.44
CA PHE A 17 -28.25 30.55 -11.77
C PHE A 17 -29.77 30.68 -11.76
N VAL A 18 -30.47 29.84 -10.99
CA VAL A 18 -31.95 29.75 -11.03
C VAL A 18 -32.62 30.83 -10.17
N TYR A 19 -32.10 31.08 -8.96
CA TYR A 19 -32.72 31.99 -8.00
C TYR A 19 -32.01 33.34 -7.88
N GLY A 20 -30.87 33.52 -8.56
CA GLY A 20 -30.09 34.75 -8.56
C GLY A 20 -30.82 35.93 -9.22
N ARG A 21 -31.68 36.60 -8.46
CA ARG A 21 -32.58 37.67 -8.93
C ARG A 21 -31.85 38.96 -9.32
N LYS A 22 -30.70 39.25 -8.68
CA LYS A 22 -29.82 40.39 -9.00
C LYS A 22 -28.56 39.89 -9.68
N ASN A 23 -28.12 40.59 -10.73
CA ASN A 23 -26.96 40.18 -11.53
C ASN A 23 -25.67 40.03 -10.68
N SER A 24 -25.49 40.89 -9.67
CA SER A 24 -24.34 40.83 -8.75
C SER A 24 -24.36 39.58 -7.86
N TRP A 25 -25.51 39.22 -7.26
CA TRP A 25 -25.62 38.03 -6.42
C TRP A 25 -25.40 36.74 -7.22
N ARG A 26 -25.96 36.70 -8.43
CA ARG A 26 -25.72 35.60 -9.38
C ARG A 26 -24.24 35.49 -9.73
N ALA A 27 -23.58 36.60 -10.07
CA ALA A 27 -22.16 36.62 -10.42
C ALA A 27 -21.28 36.14 -9.25
N VAL A 28 -21.47 36.70 -8.05
CA VAL A 28 -20.70 36.32 -6.86
C VAL A 28 -20.91 34.85 -6.51
N GLY A 29 -22.15 34.38 -6.46
CA GLY A 29 -22.45 32.98 -6.17
C GLY A 29 -21.84 32.03 -7.20
N THR A 30 -21.94 32.39 -8.49
CA THR A 30 -21.35 31.59 -9.57
C THR A 30 -19.84 31.49 -9.44
N ILE A 31 -19.16 32.61 -9.14
CA ILE A 31 -17.71 32.63 -8.95
C ILE A 31 -17.32 31.78 -7.73
N VAL A 32 -17.98 31.99 -6.58
CA VAL A 32 -17.64 31.28 -5.34
C VAL A 32 -17.84 29.76 -5.48
N PHE A 33 -19.01 29.33 -5.95
CA PHE A 33 -19.30 27.90 -6.09
C PHE A 33 -18.56 27.27 -7.28
N GLY A 34 -18.30 28.03 -8.34
CA GLY A 34 -17.45 27.60 -9.45
C GLY A 34 -16.01 27.35 -9.01
N LEU A 35 -15.42 28.28 -8.25
CA LEU A 35 -14.09 28.10 -7.67
C LEU A 35 -14.05 26.94 -6.67
N LEU A 36 -15.10 26.75 -5.86
CA LEU A 36 -15.20 25.61 -4.96
C LEU A 36 -15.18 24.28 -5.71
N LEU A 37 -15.89 24.17 -6.84
CA LEU A 37 -15.87 22.96 -7.67
C LEU A 37 -14.51 22.74 -8.31
N ILE A 38 -13.95 23.75 -8.97
CA ILE A 38 -12.64 23.65 -9.64
C ILE A 38 -11.57 23.26 -8.61
N GLY A 39 -11.57 23.92 -7.44
CA GLY A 39 -10.65 23.61 -6.35
C GLY A 39 -10.81 22.18 -5.83
N SER A 40 -12.06 21.70 -5.70
CA SER A 40 -12.32 20.32 -5.24
C SER A 40 -11.80 19.28 -6.25
N VAL A 41 -12.04 19.47 -7.54
CA VAL A 41 -11.54 18.57 -8.59
C VAL A 41 -10.03 18.60 -8.67
N THR A 42 -9.43 19.79 -8.64
CA THR A 42 -7.97 19.96 -8.67
C THR A 42 -7.32 19.29 -7.47
N ALA A 43 -7.92 19.39 -6.28
CA ALA A 43 -7.43 18.73 -5.08
C ALA A 43 -7.52 17.19 -5.17
N ILE A 44 -8.57 16.64 -5.79
CA ILE A 44 -8.68 15.19 -6.03
C ILE A 44 -7.58 14.73 -7.00
N VAL A 45 -7.49 15.36 -8.16
CA VAL A 45 -6.49 14.99 -9.18
C VAL A 45 -5.08 15.13 -8.63
N GLY A 46 -4.77 16.24 -7.94
CA GLY A 46 -3.47 16.46 -7.33
C GLY A 46 -3.16 15.47 -6.20
N ASN A 47 -4.15 15.07 -5.42
CA ASN A 47 -3.95 14.03 -4.41
C ASN A 47 -3.74 12.64 -5.02
N ASP A 48 -4.41 12.30 -6.12
CA ASP A 48 -4.26 11.00 -6.76
C ASP A 48 -2.95 10.89 -7.56
N THR A 49 -2.50 11.99 -8.16
CA THR A 49 -1.28 12.00 -9.00
C THR A 49 0.00 12.31 -8.22
N HIS A 50 -0.10 13.19 -7.22
CA HIS A 50 1.07 13.72 -6.50
C HIS A 50 1.00 13.52 -4.98
N HIS A 51 -0.05 12.86 -4.47
CA HIS A 51 -0.18 12.50 -3.05
C HIS A 51 -0.11 13.70 -2.08
N TRP A 52 -0.57 14.90 -2.49
CA TRP A 52 -0.42 16.15 -1.74
C TRP A 52 -0.91 16.10 -0.28
N ALA A 53 -1.97 15.34 0.00
CA ALA A 53 -2.53 15.23 1.34
C ALA A 53 -2.04 13.98 2.10
N MET A 54 -1.09 13.23 1.52
CA MET A 54 -0.54 12.01 2.08
C MET A 54 0.94 12.16 2.44
N HIS A 55 1.43 11.25 3.27
CA HIS A 55 2.84 11.11 3.61
C HIS A 55 3.23 9.64 3.52
N ARG A 56 4.52 9.38 3.28
CA ARG A 56 5.05 8.03 3.25
C ARG A 56 5.13 7.50 4.67
N SER A 57 4.50 6.36 4.91
CA SER A 57 4.57 5.64 6.18
C SER A 57 5.20 4.27 5.95
N THR A 58 5.99 3.83 6.93
CA THR A 58 6.62 2.51 6.91
C THR A 58 6.08 1.69 8.07
N THR A 59 5.30 0.66 7.75
CA THR A 59 4.78 -0.27 8.75
C THR A 59 5.67 -1.50 8.81
N ARG A 60 6.19 -1.80 10.01
CA ARG A 60 7.02 -2.99 10.25
C ARG A 60 6.19 -4.06 10.97
N GLN A 61 6.16 -5.25 10.39
CA GLN A 61 5.58 -6.43 11.01
C GLN A 61 6.60 -7.55 11.07
N GLN A 62 6.61 -8.27 12.19
CA GLN A 62 7.41 -9.48 12.35
C GLN A 62 6.49 -10.67 12.53
N THR A 63 6.78 -11.75 11.83
CA THR A 63 6.01 -12.98 11.90
C THR A 63 6.94 -14.15 12.00
N VAL A 64 6.70 -15.02 12.97
CA VAL A 64 7.39 -16.30 13.04
C VAL A 64 6.90 -17.19 11.90
N ILE A 65 7.84 -17.70 11.11
CA ILE A 65 7.56 -18.55 9.97
C ILE A 65 8.09 -19.96 10.21
N LYS A 66 7.46 -20.92 9.55
CA LYS A 66 7.89 -22.31 9.47
C LYS A 66 8.38 -22.60 8.06
N ALA A 67 9.27 -23.59 7.97
CA ALA A 67 9.81 -24.02 6.69
C ALA A 67 8.69 -24.51 5.76
N SER A 68 8.87 -24.28 4.47
CA SER A 68 7.95 -24.76 3.43
C SER A 68 7.84 -26.29 3.44
N LYS A 69 8.99 -26.96 3.64
CA LYS A 69 9.14 -28.41 3.69
C LYS A 69 10.18 -28.80 4.72
N GLN A 70 9.98 -29.94 5.38
CA GLN A 70 11.00 -30.58 6.20
C GLN A 70 11.72 -31.65 5.37
N THR A 71 13.05 -31.68 5.41
CA THR A 71 13.87 -32.68 4.71
C THR A 71 14.72 -33.46 5.70
N ARG A 72 15.38 -34.54 5.25
CA ARG A 72 16.33 -35.32 6.07
C ARG A 72 17.55 -34.49 6.52
N HIS A 73 17.86 -33.41 5.80
CA HIS A 73 19.00 -32.53 6.10
C HIS A 73 18.59 -31.28 6.89
N GLY A 74 17.29 -31.08 7.14
CA GLY A 74 16.77 -29.96 7.91
C GLY A 74 15.60 -29.22 7.23
N PRO A 75 15.12 -28.13 7.84
CA PRO A 75 14.02 -27.33 7.33
C PRO A 75 14.42 -26.55 6.07
N LEU A 76 13.51 -26.44 5.10
CA LEU A 76 13.76 -25.83 3.80
C LEU A 76 12.92 -24.57 3.55
N LEU A 77 13.59 -23.47 3.21
CA LEU A 77 12.97 -22.29 2.61
C LEU A 77 13.16 -22.36 1.08
N LEU A 78 12.06 -22.49 0.35
CA LEU A 78 12.06 -22.59 -1.10
C LEU A 78 11.91 -21.21 -1.73
N ALA A 79 12.80 -20.87 -2.66
CA ALA A 79 12.69 -19.74 -3.55
C ALA A 79 12.44 -20.23 -4.98
N VAL A 80 11.43 -19.71 -5.65
CA VAL A 80 11.09 -20.04 -7.03
C VAL A 80 11.43 -18.86 -7.91
N LYS A 81 12.36 -19.01 -8.86
CA LYS A 81 12.63 -17.99 -9.89
C LYS A 81 11.47 -17.95 -10.86
N LEU A 82 10.95 -16.76 -11.11
CA LEU A 82 9.92 -16.53 -12.12
C LEU A 82 10.50 -16.02 -13.44
N ASP A 83 11.73 -15.51 -13.42
CA ASP A 83 12.47 -15.04 -14.59
C ASP A 83 13.74 -15.86 -14.82
N HIS A 84 14.23 -15.83 -16.06
CA HIS A 84 15.45 -16.54 -16.45
C HIS A 84 16.71 -15.91 -15.84
N ALA A 85 16.69 -14.59 -15.61
CA ALA A 85 17.79 -13.87 -14.96
C ALA A 85 17.82 -14.08 -13.43
N GLY A 86 16.70 -14.51 -12.82
CA GLY A 86 16.59 -14.81 -11.41
C GLY A 86 16.48 -13.58 -10.51
N HIS A 87 16.08 -12.43 -11.06
CA HIS A 87 15.81 -11.21 -10.29
C HIS A 87 14.50 -11.32 -9.50
N ASP A 88 13.50 -12.02 -10.06
CA ASP A 88 12.18 -12.17 -9.47
C ASP A 88 12.03 -13.54 -8.84
N LYS A 89 11.98 -13.57 -7.50
CA LYS A 89 11.88 -14.80 -6.71
C LYS A 89 10.68 -14.77 -5.77
N ALA A 90 9.82 -15.78 -5.87
CA ALA A 90 8.77 -16.03 -4.89
C ALA A 90 9.29 -16.97 -3.80
N TYR A 91 9.25 -16.55 -2.54
CA TYR A 91 9.67 -17.36 -1.40
C TYR A 91 8.46 -18.02 -0.76
N VAL A 92 8.51 -19.34 -0.61
CA VAL A 92 7.44 -20.15 -0.03
C VAL A 92 7.72 -20.40 1.45
N TYR A 93 6.74 -20.12 2.30
CA TYR A 93 6.84 -20.30 3.75
C TYR A 93 5.49 -20.70 4.35
N LYS A 94 5.50 -21.20 5.59
CA LYS A 94 4.29 -21.51 6.35
C LYS A 94 4.14 -20.57 7.55
N THR A 95 2.92 -20.26 7.93
CA THR A 95 2.60 -19.50 9.15
C THR A 95 2.09 -20.43 10.27
N SER A 96 1.72 -19.87 11.43
CA SER A 96 1.29 -20.62 12.61
C SER A 96 0.21 -21.69 12.30
N GLY A 97 -0.75 -21.37 11.42
CA GLY A 97 -1.81 -22.27 10.97
C GLY A 97 -1.43 -23.28 9.88
N ASN A 98 -0.13 -23.50 9.62
CA ASN A 98 0.39 -24.36 8.54
C ASN A 98 -0.06 -24.01 7.11
N GLN A 99 -0.72 -22.87 6.93
CA GLN A 99 -1.08 -22.34 5.62
C GLN A 99 0.18 -21.95 4.85
N THR A 100 0.32 -22.49 3.65
CA THR A 100 1.41 -22.15 2.72
C THR A 100 1.15 -20.77 2.13
N LYS A 101 2.13 -19.88 2.22
CA LYS A 101 2.11 -18.54 1.64
C LYS A 101 3.35 -18.33 0.77
N HIS A 102 3.24 -17.40 -0.17
CA HIS A 102 4.34 -16.98 -1.01
C HIS A 102 4.44 -15.46 -1.04
N THR A 103 5.65 -14.92 -1.20
CA THR A 103 5.84 -13.50 -1.49
C THR A 103 5.45 -13.18 -2.93
N ASN A 104 4.87 -12.01 -3.16
CA ASN A 104 4.65 -11.48 -4.51
C ASN A 104 5.94 -10.80 -5.00
N PRO A 105 6.64 -11.34 -6.01
CA PRO A 105 7.94 -10.81 -6.46
C PRO A 105 7.83 -9.45 -7.15
N GLU A 106 6.72 -9.13 -7.83
CA GLU A 106 6.57 -7.86 -8.57
C GLU A 106 6.62 -6.63 -7.64
N THR A 107 6.15 -6.80 -6.40
CA THR A 107 6.02 -5.71 -5.43
C THR A 107 6.93 -5.86 -4.21
N THR A 108 7.67 -6.97 -4.12
CA THR A 108 8.41 -7.34 -2.90
C THR A 108 9.87 -7.64 -3.18
N ARG A 109 10.77 -6.82 -2.61
CA ARG A 109 12.19 -7.14 -2.58
C ARG A 109 12.49 -8.02 -1.37
N VAL A 110 13.15 -9.15 -1.61
CA VAL A 110 13.48 -10.12 -0.58
C VAL A 110 14.97 -10.12 -0.26
N ARG A 111 15.30 -10.11 1.03
CA ARG A 111 16.64 -10.40 1.54
C ARG A 111 16.59 -11.58 2.51
N VAL A 112 17.48 -12.55 2.34
CA VAL A 112 17.62 -13.68 3.26
C VAL A 112 18.93 -13.54 4.02
N CYS A 113 18.86 -13.63 5.34
CA CYS A 113 20.01 -13.65 6.24
C CYS A 113 20.01 -14.96 7.03
N GLN A 114 21.10 -15.74 6.93
CA GLN A 114 21.30 -17.01 7.63
C GLN A 114 22.24 -16.84 8.82
N ASN A 115 21.90 -15.93 9.74
CA ASN A 115 22.78 -15.58 10.86
C ASN A 115 22.20 -15.99 12.23
N GLY A 116 21.07 -16.73 12.24
CA GLY A 116 20.42 -17.18 13.47
C GLY A 116 21.11 -18.39 14.10
N LYS A 117 21.13 -18.46 15.44
CA LYS A 117 21.56 -19.65 16.19
C LYS A 117 20.73 -20.88 15.75
N ALA A 118 21.33 -22.07 15.79
CA ALA A 118 20.76 -23.32 15.26
C ALA A 118 19.32 -23.63 15.71
N ASN A 119 18.92 -23.20 16.93
CA ASN A 119 17.60 -23.43 17.53
C ASN A 119 16.72 -22.18 17.63
N SER A 120 17.05 -21.11 16.90
CA SER A 120 16.23 -19.90 16.90
C SER A 120 14.98 -20.05 16.02
N ALA A 121 13.92 -19.30 16.32
CA ALA A 121 12.77 -19.22 15.44
C ALA A 121 13.12 -18.49 14.15
N ALA A 122 12.64 -18.96 13.01
CA ALA A 122 12.75 -18.22 11.75
C ALA A 122 11.76 -17.05 11.76
N ILE A 123 12.25 -15.84 11.47
CA ILE A 123 11.47 -14.60 11.53
C ILE A 123 11.43 -13.98 10.15
N MET A 124 10.22 -13.74 9.66
CA MET A 124 9.97 -12.88 8.52
C MET A 124 9.69 -11.46 9.03
N THR A 125 10.45 -10.49 8.55
CA THR A 125 10.23 -9.06 8.81
C THR A 125 9.74 -8.40 7.54
N THR A 126 8.48 -7.97 7.53
CA THR A 126 7.89 -7.21 6.43
C THR A 126 7.94 -5.73 6.76
N LYS A 127 8.54 -4.94 5.87
CA LYS A 127 8.46 -3.48 5.88
C LYS A 127 7.60 -3.06 4.69
N ARG A 128 6.38 -2.61 4.99
CA ARG A 128 5.43 -2.12 4.00
C ARG A 128 5.55 -0.61 3.92
N HIS A 129 5.85 -0.11 2.73
CA HIS A 129 5.91 1.32 2.45
C HIS A 129 4.62 1.73 1.76
N GLU A 130 3.88 2.63 2.37
CA GLU A 130 2.54 3.01 1.93
C GLU A 130 2.30 4.50 2.09
N TRP A 131 1.46 5.05 1.23
CA TRP A 131 0.93 6.39 1.41
C TRP A 131 -0.21 6.36 2.41
N GLN A 132 -0.10 7.20 3.43
CA GLN A 132 -1.14 7.38 4.42
C GLN A 132 -1.57 8.84 4.43
N TYR A 133 -2.87 9.07 4.56
CA TYR A 133 -3.36 10.42 4.70
C TYR A 133 -2.79 11.10 5.94
N SER A 134 -2.35 12.35 5.77
CA SER A 134 -2.08 13.27 6.88
C SER A 134 -3.36 13.53 7.68
N ARG A 135 -3.24 14.18 8.85
CA ARG A 135 -4.41 14.51 9.68
C ARG A 135 -5.46 15.32 8.92
N LEU A 136 -5.04 16.31 8.13
CA LEU A 136 -5.92 17.11 7.27
C LEU A 136 -6.44 16.28 6.08
N GLY A 137 -5.59 15.48 5.46
CA GLY A 137 -5.99 14.58 4.37
C GLY A 137 -7.10 13.61 4.76
N LYS A 138 -7.03 13.03 5.97
CA LYS A 138 -8.06 12.12 6.49
C LYS A 138 -9.42 12.81 6.60
N ILE A 139 -9.46 14.10 6.93
CA ILE A 139 -10.70 14.88 7.04
C ILE A 139 -11.22 15.26 5.65
N MET A 140 -10.34 15.82 4.81
CA MET A 140 -10.69 16.29 3.46
C MET A 140 -11.25 15.14 2.62
N PHE A 141 -10.52 14.03 2.57
CA PHE A 141 -10.81 12.85 1.77
C PHE A 141 -11.52 11.74 2.55
N ALA A 142 -12.13 12.07 3.70
CA ALA A 142 -12.98 11.13 4.43
C ALA A 142 -14.05 10.51 3.51
N GLY A 143 -14.13 9.18 3.51
CA GLY A 143 -15.05 8.41 2.65
C GLY A 143 -14.42 7.86 1.37
N LEU A 144 -13.19 8.27 1.00
CA LEU A 144 -12.45 7.71 -0.13
C LEU A 144 -11.60 6.51 0.30
N ARG A 145 -11.44 5.53 -0.60
CA ARG A 145 -10.80 4.22 -0.33
C ARG A 145 -9.30 4.15 -0.68
N ASN A 146 -8.66 5.29 -0.96
CA ASN A 146 -7.24 5.38 -1.35
C ASN A 146 -6.27 5.58 -0.18
N ASN A 147 -6.71 5.42 1.08
CA ASN A 147 -5.81 5.41 2.23
C ASN A 147 -5.03 4.08 2.31
N HIS A 148 -3.75 4.12 2.70
CA HIS A 148 -2.83 2.96 2.72
C HIS A 148 -2.48 2.40 1.33
N GLU A 149 -2.37 3.28 0.34
CA GLU A 149 -1.92 2.91 -1.00
C GLU A 149 -0.48 2.36 -0.93
N LEU A 150 -0.27 1.15 -1.46
CA LEU A 150 1.02 0.48 -1.39
C LEU A 150 2.00 1.09 -2.40
N ILE A 151 3.19 1.47 -1.93
CA ILE A 151 4.30 1.90 -2.79
C ILE A 151 5.17 0.70 -3.16
N TYR A 152 5.68 -0.01 -2.14
CA TYR A 152 6.46 -1.24 -2.29
C TYR A 152 6.61 -1.98 -0.96
N ASN A 153 6.99 -3.25 -1.03
CA ASN A 153 7.29 -4.09 0.13
C ASN A 153 8.76 -4.50 0.16
N ASN A 154 9.34 -4.50 1.36
CA ASN A 154 10.64 -5.12 1.64
C ASN A 154 10.42 -6.26 2.64
N VAL A 155 10.80 -7.48 2.25
CA VAL A 155 10.70 -8.66 3.12
C VAL A 155 12.10 -9.15 3.46
N GLY A 156 12.41 -9.22 4.74
CA GLY A 156 13.64 -9.81 5.27
C GLY A 156 13.35 -11.15 5.94
N TYR A 157 13.98 -12.23 5.49
CA TYR A 157 13.95 -13.52 6.17
C TYR A 157 15.21 -13.66 7.04
N SER A 158 15.03 -13.76 8.35
CA SER A 158 16.08 -14.16 9.28
C SER A 158 15.84 -15.62 9.65
N VAL A 159 16.60 -16.53 9.04
CA VAL A 159 16.47 -17.97 9.26
C VAL A 159 17.68 -18.51 10.05
N PRO A 160 17.48 -19.56 10.86
CA PRO A 160 18.57 -20.27 11.53
C PRO A 160 19.59 -20.85 10.54
N SER A 161 20.83 -21.02 10.97
CA SER A 161 21.88 -21.69 10.18
C SER A 161 21.55 -23.14 9.81
N THR A 162 20.63 -23.78 10.53
CA THR A 162 20.14 -25.14 10.26
C THR A 162 19.15 -25.21 9.08
N TRP A 163 18.68 -24.07 8.57
CA TRP A 163 17.76 -24.04 7.44
C TRP A 163 18.51 -24.01 6.11
N HIS A 164 18.07 -24.85 5.18
CA HIS A 164 18.51 -24.79 3.80
C HIS A 164 17.66 -23.80 3.01
N VAL A 165 18.30 -23.02 2.14
CA VAL A 165 17.64 -22.11 1.21
C VAL A 165 17.93 -22.59 -0.19
N LEU A 166 16.93 -23.14 -0.88
CA LEU A 166 17.09 -23.63 -2.24
C LEU A 166 16.32 -22.75 -3.21
N THR A 167 16.97 -22.44 -4.33
CA THR A 167 16.34 -21.73 -5.44
C THR A 167 16.07 -22.70 -6.57
N ILE A 168 14.81 -22.83 -6.99
CA ILE A 168 14.40 -23.64 -8.15
C ILE A 168 13.92 -22.73 -9.28
N GLN A 169 14.08 -23.17 -10.52
CA GLN A 169 13.59 -22.47 -11.70
C GLN A 169 12.19 -22.98 -12.04
N HIS A 170 11.24 -22.06 -12.25
CA HIS A 170 9.94 -22.42 -12.80
C HIS A 170 10.14 -22.86 -14.25
N ARG A 171 9.70 -24.09 -14.57
CA ARG A 171 9.75 -24.63 -15.94
C ARG A 171 8.51 -24.20 -16.71
#